data_AF-A0A7V0VXB6-F1
#
_entry.id   AF-A0A7V0VXB6-F1
#
_cell.length_a   1.000
_cell.length_b   1.000
_cell.length_c   1.000
_cell.angle_alpha   90.00
_cell.angle_beta   90.00
_cell.angle_gamma   90.00
#
_symmetry.space_group_name_H-M   'P 1'
#
loop_
_entity.id
_entity.type
_entity.pdbx_description
1 polymer ?
#
loop_
_entity_poly.entity_id
_entity_poly.type
_entity_poly.pdbx_seq_one_letter_code
_entity_poly.pdbx_strand_id
1 'polypeptide(L)'
;MSKALIDKQTIEHIKKDSNLFWSVVREQNDNGLIYLLSKLGRLEKGFNSQPLMFLLTKQNENIRALAMKNLAKLEDISLLSFFVVTARKDTSTLVRREAVSAIGRLRNPQAIPFLIELLKDPDPKVVMQAIRGLLVFKGNKDVQSEIKRLLDHPNEVIKEIVNKEINGSKHSNQKDHVKSPDFLKNVVVQGDVLEILKYVPDESIHLTFTSPPYYNARD
;
A
#
# COMPACT_ATOMS: atom_id res chain seq x y z
N MET A 1 -6.11 32.80 6.37
CA MET A 1 -5.23 32.73 7.56
C MET A 1 -5.01 31.27 7.92
N SER A 2 -3.75 30.83 7.99
CA SER A 2 -3.40 29.47 8.42
C SER A 2 -3.74 29.32 9.90
N LYS A 3 -4.79 28.55 10.22
CA LYS A 3 -5.08 28.16 11.62
C LYS A 3 -3.84 27.45 12.17
N ALA A 4 -3.41 27.78 13.39
CA ALA A 4 -2.21 27.19 13.98
C ALA A 4 -2.29 25.65 13.96
N LEU A 5 -1.19 25.01 13.57
CA LEU A 5 -1.08 23.54 13.60
C LEU A 5 -1.28 23.06 15.04
N ILE A 6 -2.11 22.03 15.20
CA ILE A 6 -2.46 21.46 16.51
C ILE A 6 -1.18 20.98 17.20
N ASP A 7 -0.93 21.44 18.42
CA ASP A 7 0.26 21.03 19.17
C ASP A 7 0.18 19.58 19.66
N LYS A 8 1.33 19.03 20.07
CA LYS A 8 1.43 17.65 20.55
C LYS A 8 0.65 17.39 21.84
N GLN A 9 0.54 18.38 22.73
CA GLN A 9 -0.16 18.21 24.01
C GLN A 9 -1.66 18.02 23.78
N THR A 10 -2.23 18.84 22.89
CA THR A 10 -3.62 18.75 22.44
C THR A 10 -3.89 17.39 21.81
N ILE A 11 -2.98 16.87 20.98
CA ILE A 11 -3.10 15.54 20.37
C ILE A 11 -3.15 14.42 21.43
N GLU A 12 -2.40 14.52 22.53
CA GLU A 12 -2.49 13.52 23.60
C GLU A 12 -3.80 13.63 24.38
N HIS A 13 -4.33 14.84 24.61
CA HIS A 13 -5.59 15.04 25.32
C HIS A 13 -6.81 14.52 24.53
N ILE A 14 -6.88 14.77 23.22
CA ILE A 14 -8.04 14.36 22.40
C ILE A 14 -8.20 12.83 22.30
N LYS A 15 -7.15 12.05 22.59
CA LYS A 15 -7.24 10.58 22.62
C LYS A 15 -8.07 10.07 23.80
N LYS A 16 -8.17 10.89 24.86
CA LYS A 16 -8.87 10.56 26.10
C LYS A 16 -10.22 11.26 26.21
N ASP A 17 -10.36 12.42 25.55
CA ASP A 17 -11.59 13.21 25.56
C ASP A 17 -12.27 13.21 24.18
N SER A 18 -13.38 12.49 24.10
CA SER A 18 -14.19 12.39 22.88
C SER A 18 -14.82 13.72 22.47
N ASN A 19 -15.22 14.55 23.43
CA ASN A 19 -15.85 15.84 23.16
C ASN A 19 -14.82 16.82 22.61
N LEU A 20 -13.62 16.82 23.19
CA LEU A 20 -12.50 17.61 22.69
C LEU A 20 -12.07 17.16 21.29
N PHE A 21 -12.05 15.85 21.00
CA PHE A 21 -11.74 15.42 19.65
C PHE A 21 -12.81 15.91 18.65
N TRP A 22 -14.10 15.83 19.01
CA TRP A 22 -15.17 16.34 18.17
C TRP A 22 -15.07 17.84 17.90
N SER A 23 -14.72 18.66 18.90
CA SER A 23 -14.54 20.10 18.69
C SER A 23 -13.38 20.36 17.74
N VAL A 24 -12.22 19.75 17.99
CA VAL A 24 -11.02 19.89 17.15
C VAL A 24 -11.31 19.46 15.71
N VAL A 25 -11.98 18.33 15.49
CA VAL A 25 -12.29 17.83 14.13
C VAL A 25 -13.18 18.78 13.35
N ARG A 26 -14.19 19.39 14.00
CA ARG A 26 -15.13 20.30 13.33
C ARG A 26 -14.51 21.65 12.99
N GLU A 27 -13.48 22.04 13.73
CA GLU A 27 -12.85 23.33 13.65
C GLU A 27 -11.66 23.41 12.67
N GLN A 28 -11.20 22.26 12.19
CA GLN A 28 -9.99 22.16 11.38
C GLN A 28 -10.31 22.11 9.88
N ASN A 29 -9.44 22.72 9.09
CA ASN A 29 -9.45 22.56 7.64
C ASN A 29 -8.79 21.24 7.24
N ASP A 30 -8.79 20.92 5.95
CA ASP A 30 -8.25 19.66 5.44
C ASP A 30 -6.78 19.43 5.83
N ASN A 31 -5.94 20.45 5.73
CA ASN A 31 -4.52 20.35 6.10
C ASN A 31 -4.33 20.07 7.60
N GLY A 32 -5.11 20.74 8.45
CA GLY A 32 -5.12 20.51 9.89
C GLY A 32 -5.60 19.10 10.26
N LEU A 33 -6.64 18.60 9.57
CA LEU A 33 -7.13 17.23 9.74
C LEU A 33 -6.11 16.18 9.29
N ILE A 34 -5.46 16.38 8.15
CA ILE A 34 -4.40 15.49 7.67
C ILE A 34 -3.25 15.46 8.68
N TYR A 35 -2.80 16.63 9.15
CA TYR A 35 -1.75 16.73 10.17
C TYR A 35 -2.16 15.98 11.44
N LEU A 36 -3.35 16.26 11.98
CA LEU A 36 -3.91 15.62 13.17
C LEU A 36 -3.89 14.10 13.07
N LEU A 37 -4.50 13.57 12.00
CA LEU A 37 -4.64 12.13 11.81
C LEU A 37 -3.30 11.44 11.57
N SER A 38 -2.33 12.13 10.97
CA SER A 38 -0.97 11.62 10.80
C SER A 38 -0.20 11.51 12.13
N LYS A 39 -0.56 12.32 13.13
CA LYS A 39 0.12 12.43 14.43
C LYS A 39 -0.61 11.75 15.59
N LEU A 40 -1.84 11.27 15.38
CA LEU A 40 -2.68 10.66 16.42
C LEU A 40 -2.04 9.42 17.10
N GLY A 41 -1.10 8.73 16.44
CA GLY A 41 -0.33 7.67 17.09
C GLY A 41 -1.17 6.48 17.56
N ARG A 42 -0.85 5.90 18.72
CA ARG A 42 -1.60 4.81 19.34
C ARG A 42 -2.90 5.35 19.98
N LEU A 43 -4.01 4.65 19.76
CA LEU A 43 -5.29 4.94 20.41
C LEU A 43 -5.47 4.07 21.66
N GLU A 44 -6.11 4.63 22.68
CA GLU A 44 -6.38 3.91 23.92
C GLU A 44 -7.58 2.96 23.78
N LYS A 45 -7.64 1.94 24.65
CA LYS A 45 -8.78 1.01 24.69
C LYS A 45 -10.01 1.80 25.15
N GLY A 46 -11.11 1.71 24.39
CA GLY A 46 -12.33 2.49 24.65
C GLY A 46 -12.37 3.86 23.98
N PHE A 47 -11.39 4.17 23.12
CA PHE A 47 -11.44 5.34 22.26
C PHE A 47 -12.74 5.36 21.43
N ASN A 48 -13.45 6.49 21.43
CA ASN A 48 -14.69 6.65 20.68
C ASN A 48 -14.41 6.74 19.18
N SER A 49 -14.86 5.75 18.41
CA SER A 49 -14.67 5.68 16.96
C SER A 49 -15.46 6.72 16.16
N GLN A 50 -16.52 7.32 16.72
CA GLN A 50 -17.47 8.18 15.99
C GLN A 50 -16.83 9.39 15.28
N PRO A 51 -15.91 10.17 15.89
CA PRO A 51 -15.24 11.27 15.19
C PRO A 51 -14.47 10.78 13.96
N LEU A 52 -13.79 9.63 14.06
CA LEU A 52 -13.04 9.07 12.93
C LEU A 52 -13.99 8.53 11.85
N MET A 53 -15.12 7.93 12.23
CA MET A 53 -16.15 7.51 11.28
C MET A 53 -16.73 8.70 10.50
N PHE A 54 -16.97 9.84 11.17
CA PHE A 54 -17.41 11.07 10.51
C PHE A 54 -16.39 11.57 9.47
N LEU A 55 -15.09 11.47 9.75
CA LEU A 55 -14.04 11.91 8.83
C LEU A 55 -14.00 11.10 7.52
N LEU A 56 -14.63 9.93 7.47
CA LEU A 56 -14.78 9.15 6.24
C LEU A 56 -15.85 9.68 5.29
N THR A 57 -16.63 10.67 5.71
CA THR A 57 -17.59 11.37 4.84
C THR A 57 -16.97 12.56 4.11
N LYS A 58 -15.70 12.87 4.38
CA LYS A 58 -15.02 14.03 3.80
C LYS A 58 -14.66 13.77 2.33
N GLN A 59 -14.72 14.84 1.52
CA GLN A 59 -14.38 14.79 0.09
C GLN A 59 -12.91 14.42 -0.16
N ASN A 60 -12.01 14.85 0.73
CA ASN A 60 -10.58 14.59 0.61
C ASN A 60 -10.24 13.14 0.95
N GLU A 61 -9.72 12.40 -0.03
CA GLU A 61 -9.35 10.99 0.13
C GLU A 61 -8.24 10.75 1.16
N ASN A 62 -7.33 11.70 1.36
CA ASN A 62 -6.26 11.55 2.35
C ASN A 62 -6.82 11.59 3.77
N ILE A 63 -7.81 12.44 4.02
CA ILE A 63 -8.52 12.47 5.30
C ILE A 63 -9.24 11.15 5.52
N ARG A 64 -9.97 10.66 4.52
CA ARG A 64 -10.66 9.38 4.61
C ARG A 64 -9.69 8.22 4.88
N ALA A 65 -8.61 8.13 4.12
CA ALA A 65 -7.61 7.08 4.27
C ALA A 65 -6.94 7.10 5.65
N LEU A 66 -6.56 8.29 6.15
CA LEU A 66 -5.97 8.44 7.47
C LEU A 66 -6.98 8.15 8.59
N ALA A 67 -8.25 8.53 8.42
CA ALA A 67 -9.30 8.19 9.37
C ALA A 67 -9.51 6.67 9.44
N MET A 68 -9.58 6.00 8.28
CA MET A 68 -9.67 4.54 8.19
C MET A 68 -8.48 3.85 8.85
N LYS A 69 -7.27 4.34 8.56
CA LYS A 69 -6.03 3.84 9.17
C LYS A 69 -6.03 3.97 10.68
N ASN A 70 -6.61 5.04 11.24
CA ASN A 70 -6.73 5.23 12.68
C ASN A 70 -7.82 4.36 13.29
N LEU A 71 -8.99 4.21 12.65
CA LEU A 71 -10.03 3.27 13.08
C LEU A 71 -9.51 1.83 13.15
N ALA A 72 -8.70 1.43 12.17
CA ALA A 72 -8.08 0.11 12.13
C ALA A 72 -7.19 -0.20 13.35
N LYS A 73 -6.69 0.82 14.07
CA LYS A 73 -5.86 0.64 15.28
C LYS A 73 -6.68 0.27 16.52
N LEU A 74 -8.00 0.41 16.44
CA LEU A 74 -8.90 0.03 17.53
C LEU A 74 -9.08 -1.49 17.60
N GLU A 75 -8.80 -2.20 16.50
CA GLU A 75 -8.95 -3.66 16.39
C GLU A 75 -10.36 -4.14 16.79
N ASP A 76 -11.36 -3.27 16.62
CA ASP A 76 -12.75 -3.51 17.00
C ASP A 76 -13.51 -4.23 15.89
N ILE A 77 -13.85 -5.49 16.14
CA ILE A 77 -14.59 -6.34 15.20
C ILE A 77 -15.98 -5.79 14.85
N SER A 78 -16.58 -4.96 15.72
CA SER A 78 -17.89 -4.34 15.44
C SER A 78 -17.84 -3.40 14.22
N LEU A 79 -16.64 -2.94 13.85
CA LEU A 79 -16.41 -2.09 12.68
C LEU A 79 -16.25 -2.88 11.36
N LEU A 80 -16.25 -4.22 11.39
CA LEU A 80 -16.04 -5.04 10.19
C LEU A 80 -16.99 -4.67 9.04
N SER A 81 -18.29 -4.61 9.31
CA SER A 81 -19.30 -4.27 8.30
C SER A 81 -19.02 -2.91 7.67
N PHE A 82 -18.56 -1.96 8.48
CA PHE A 82 -18.23 -0.62 8.02
C PHE A 82 -16.97 -0.62 7.13
N PHE A 83 -15.91 -1.33 7.53
CA PHE A 83 -14.71 -1.50 6.70
C PHE A 83 -15.03 -2.18 5.36
N VAL A 84 -15.89 -3.20 5.35
CA VAL A 84 -16.34 -3.88 4.13
C VAL A 84 -17.08 -2.93 3.19
N VAL A 85 -17.99 -2.11 3.72
CA VAL A 85 -18.71 -1.13 2.91
C VAL A 85 -17.74 -0.13 2.28
N THR A 86 -16.78 0.41 3.04
CA THR A 86 -15.78 1.34 2.49
C THR A 86 -14.87 0.66 1.47
N ALA A 87 -14.41 -0.56 1.74
CA ALA A 87 -13.57 -1.33 0.82
C ALA A 87 -14.26 -1.61 -0.53
N ARG A 88 -15.60 -1.72 -0.57
CA ARG A 88 -16.36 -1.94 -1.80
C ARG A 88 -16.74 -0.67 -2.55
N LYS A 89 -16.97 0.43 -1.83
CA LYS A 89 -17.68 1.60 -2.39
C LYS A 89 -16.84 2.86 -2.52
N ASP A 90 -15.71 2.98 -1.81
CA ASP A 90 -14.91 4.21 -1.92
C ASP A 90 -14.27 4.31 -3.32
N THR A 91 -14.39 5.48 -3.94
CA THR A 91 -13.85 5.74 -5.27
C THR A 91 -12.32 5.76 -5.26
N SER A 92 -11.72 6.13 -4.13
CA SER A 92 -10.28 6.18 -3.97
C SER A 92 -9.71 4.79 -3.66
N THR A 93 -8.80 4.33 -4.52
CA THR A 93 -7.98 3.13 -4.25
C THR A 93 -7.28 3.24 -2.90
N LEU A 94 -6.79 4.43 -2.53
CA LEU A 94 -6.06 4.61 -1.28
C LEU A 94 -6.95 4.26 -0.08
N VAL A 95 -8.19 4.73 -0.09
CA VAL A 95 -9.15 4.48 0.99
C VAL A 95 -9.59 3.01 0.98
N ARG A 96 -9.92 2.43 -0.19
CA ARG A 96 -10.25 1.00 -0.30
C ARG A 96 -9.13 0.14 0.28
N ARG A 97 -7.87 0.42 -0.08
CA ARG A 97 -6.69 -0.29 0.41
C ARG A 97 -6.54 -0.21 1.94
N GLU A 98 -6.73 0.96 2.53
CA GLU A 98 -6.69 1.10 4.00
C GLU A 98 -7.84 0.34 4.67
N ALA A 99 -9.04 0.32 4.06
CA ALA A 99 -10.17 -0.46 4.56
C ALA A 99 -9.89 -1.97 4.50
N VAL A 100 -9.34 -2.49 3.41
CA VAL A 100 -8.91 -3.91 3.32
C VAL A 100 -7.83 -4.22 4.35
N SER A 101 -6.88 -3.29 4.56
CA SER A 101 -5.89 -3.44 5.62
C SER A 101 -6.53 -3.48 7.01
N ALA A 102 -7.59 -2.71 7.25
CA ALA A 102 -8.34 -2.72 8.51
C ALA A 102 -9.02 -4.08 8.72
N ILE A 103 -9.69 -4.61 7.68
CA ILE A 103 -10.32 -5.94 7.70
C ILE A 103 -9.28 -7.02 8.05
N GLY A 104 -8.10 -7.01 7.41
CA GLY A 104 -7.03 -7.97 7.70
C GLY A 104 -6.44 -7.85 9.11
N ARG A 105 -6.37 -6.64 9.67
CA ARG A 105 -5.88 -6.39 11.04
C ARG A 105 -6.80 -6.95 12.13
N LEU A 106 -8.09 -7.10 11.85
CA LEU A 106 -9.02 -7.73 12.79
C LEU A 106 -8.65 -9.20 13.05
N ARG A 107 -7.96 -9.86 12.11
CA ARG A 107 -7.54 -11.28 12.18
C ARG A 107 -8.69 -12.23 12.59
N ASN A 108 -9.91 -11.85 12.26
CA ASN A 108 -11.11 -12.59 12.62
C ASN A 108 -11.57 -13.43 11.42
N PRO A 109 -11.83 -14.75 11.57
CA PRO A 109 -12.32 -15.60 10.48
C PRO A 109 -13.59 -15.08 9.78
N GLN A 110 -14.44 -14.29 10.45
CA GLN A 110 -15.60 -13.63 9.83
C GLN A 110 -15.22 -12.70 8.66
N ALA A 111 -13.96 -12.24 8.61
CA ALA A 111 -13.44 -11.41 7.53
C ALA A 111 -13.11 -12.19 6.25
N ILE A 112 -12.94 -13.52 6.33
CA ILE A 112 -12.43 -14.34 5.22
C ILE A 112 -13.27 -14.20 3.94
N PRO A 113 -14.61 -14.30 3.97
CA PRO A 113 -15.41 -14.19 2.74
C PRO A 113 -15.23 -12.84 2.05
N PHE A 114 -15.12 -11.77 2.84
CA PHE A 114 -14.92 -10.41 2.31
C PHE A 114 -13.52 -10.23 1.72
N LEU A 115 -12.48 -10.77 2.39
CA LEU A 115 -11.12 -10.71 1.86
C LEU A 115 -10.99 -11.54 0.56
N ILE A 116 -11.67 -12.68 0.45
CA ILE A 116 -11.72 -13.48 -0.80
C ILE A 116 -12.40 -12.67 -1.92
N GLU A 117 -13.51 -12.00 -1.64
CA GLU A 117 -14.18 -11.14 -2.63
C GLU A 117 -13.24 -10.03 -3.15
N LEU A 118 -12.48 -9.41 -2.25
CA LEU A 118 -11.55 -8.32 -2.57
C LEU A 118 -10.32 -8.77 -3.37
N LEU A 119 -10.11 -10.07 -3.59
CA LEU A 119 -9.13 -10.57 -4.55
C LEU A 119 -9.47 -10.23 -6.01
N LYS A 120 -10.72 -9.78 -6.26
CA LYS A 120 -11.21 -9.38 -7.58
C LYS A 120 -11.26 -7.86 -7.77
N ASP A 121 -10.72 -7.07 -6.82
CA ASP A 121 -10.67 -5.61 -6.98
C ASP A 121 -9.84 -5.25 -8.23
N PRO A 122 -10.28 -4.26 -9.04
CA PRO A 122 -9.55 -3.85 -10.23
C PRO A 122 -8.16 -3.28 -9.92
N ASP A 123 -7.92 -2.80 -8.69
CA ASP A 123 -6.63 -2.26 -8.29
C ASP A 123 -5.72 -3.33 -7.64
N PRO A 124 -4.55 -3.63 -8.24
CA PRO A 124 -3.63 -4.62 -7.72
C PRO A 124 -3.15 -4.35 -6.28
N LYS A 125 -3.12 -3.08 -5.85
CA LYS A 125 -2.73 -2.73 -4.47
C LYS A 125 -3.78 -3.16 -3.45
N VAL A 126 -5.06 -3.15 -3.83
CA VAL A 126 -6.16 -3.63 -2.99
C VAL A 126 -6.12 -5.15 -2.90
N VAL A 127 -5.98 -5.83 -4.05
CA VAL A 127 -5.82 -7.29 -4.12
C VAL A 127 -4.63 -7.76 -3.27
N MET A 128 -3.49 -7.08 -3.37
CA MET A 128 -2.31 -7.39 -2.55
C MET A 128 -2.58 -7.25 -1.04
N GLN A 129 -3.39 -6.27 -0.61
CA GLN A 129 -3.79 -6.19 0.80
C GLN A 129 -4.75 -7.30 1.21
N ALA A 130 -5.66 -7.70 0.32
CA ALA A 130 -6.55 -8.83 0.58
C ALA A 130 -5.74 -10.13 0.76
N ILE A 131 -4.77 -10.39 -0.13
CA ILE A 131 -3.82 -11.51 -0.01
C ILE A 131 -3.12 -11.47 1.35
N ARG A 132 -2.53 -10.33 1.75
CA ARG A 132 -1.84 -10.21 3.04
C ARG A 132 -2.78 -10.48 4.23
N GLY A 133 -4.02 -10.02 4.16
CA GLY A 133 -5.04 -10.29 5.18
C GLY A 133 -5.39 -11.79 5.27
N LEU A 134 -5.53 -12.45 4.12
CA LEU A 134 -5.83 -13.88 4.02
C LEU A 134 -4.69 -14.76 4.52
N LEU A 135 -3.44 -14.38 4.28
CA LEU A 135 -2.25 -15.13 4.70
C LEU A 135 -2.10 -15.27 6.22
N VAL A 136 -2.89 -14.55 7.02
CA VAL A 136 -3.00 -14.79 8.47
C VAL A 136 -3.67 -16.14 8.76
N PHE A 137 -4.57 -16.59 7.89
CA PHE A 137 -5.39 -17.79 8.07
C PHE A 137 -4.82 -19.01 7.35
N LYS A 138 -3.51 -19.28 7.49
CA LYS A 138 -2.79 -20.32 6.74
C LYS A 138 -3.40 -21.73 6.86
N GLY A 139 -4.06 -22.04 7.98
CA GLY A 139 -4.72 -23.34 8.21
C GLY A 139 -6.09 -23.51 7.54
N ASN A 140 -6.67 -22.45 6.97
CA ASN A 140 -7.98 -22.51 6.31
C ASN A 140 -7.80 -23.02 4.86
N LYS A 141 -8.46 -24.14 4.53
CA LYS A 141 -8.35 -24.78 3.21
C LYS A 141 -8.92 -23.92 2.08
N ASP A 142 -10.01 -23.21 2.32
CA ASP A 142 -10.64 -22.35 1.32
C ASP A 142 -9.72 -21.19 0.97
N VAL A 143 -9.11 -20.57 1.99
CA VAL A 143 -8.09 -19.54 1.82
C VAL A 143 -6.92 -20.05 0.96
N GLN A 144 -6.40 -21.24 1.25
CA GLN A 144 -5.30 -21.83 0.47
C GLN A 144 -5.70 -22.09 -0.99
N SER A 145 -6.93 -22.54 -1.22
CA SER A 145 -7.47 -22.75 -2.57
C SER A 145 -7.55 -21.44 -3.35
N GLU A 146 -8.09 -20.38 -2.73
CA GLU A 146 -8.21 -19.06 -3.39
C GLU A 146 -6.83 -18.43 -3.65
N ILE A 147 -5.88 -18.51 -2.71
CA ILE A 147 -4.51 -18.00 -2.94
C ILE A 147 -3.82 -18.76 -4.07
N LYS A 148 -3.98 -20.09 -4.18
CA LYS A 148 -3.42 -20.88 -5.28
C LYS A 148 -3.94 -20.47 -6.65
N ARG A 149 -5.21 -20.08 -6.77
CA ARG A 149 -5.79 -19.60 -8.04
C ARG A 149 -5.12 -18.32 -8.56
N LEU A 150 -4.46 -17.57 -7.68
CA LEU A 150 -3.76 -16.34 -8.06
C LEU A 150 -2.36 -16.60 -8.67
N LEU A 151 -1.90 -17.86 -8.76
CA LEU A 151 -0.64 -18.21 -9.45
C LEU A 151 -0.67 -17.86 -10.94
N ASP A 152 -1.85 -17.82 -11.55
CA ASP A 152 -2.06 -17.45 -12.95
C ASP A 152 -2.73 -16.07 -13.11
N HIS A 153 -2.64 -15.23 -12.06
CA HIS A 153 -3.23 -13.89 -12.10
C HIS A 153 -2.57 -13.02 -13.20
N PRO A 154 -3.35 -12.23 -13.98
CA PRO A 154 -2.81 -11.45 -15.10
C PRO A 154 -1.84 -10.35 -14.67
N ASN A 155 -1.97 -9.85 -13.45
CA ASN A 155 -1.00 -8.91 -12.87
C ASN A 155 0.24 -9.66 -12.35
N GLU A 156 1.40 -9.34 -12.95
CA GLU A 156 2.69 -9.99 -12.65
C GLU A 156 3.12 -9.84 -11.18
N VAL A 157 2.87 -8.69 -10.55
CA VAL A 157 3.23 -8.44 -9.15
C VAL A 157 2.45 -9.36 -8.22
N ILE A 158 1.15 -9.55 -8.49
CA ILE A 158 0.32 -10.48 -7.71
C ILE A 158 0.83 -11.91 -7.89
N LYS A 159 1.11 -12.32 -9.13
CA LYS A 159 1.65 -13.64 -9.45
C LYS A 159 2.97 -13.91 -8.73
N GLU A 160 3.91 -12.96 -8.75
CA GLU A 160 5.21 -13.07 -8.09
C GLU A 160 5.07 -13.24 -6.58
N ILE A 161 4.24 -12.40 -5.94
CA ILE A 161 4.01 -12.47 -4.49
C ILE A 161 3.39 -13.80 -4.10
N VAL A 162 2.34 -14.23 -4.80
CA VAL A 162 1.65 -15.50 -4.52
C VAL A 162 2.59 -16.69 -4.73
N ASN A 163 3.39 -16.66 -5.79
CA ASN A 163 4.39 -17.68 -6.06
C ASN A 163 5.44 -17.75 -4.93
N LYS A 164 5.92 -16.60 -4.45
CA LYS A 164 6.86 -16.52 -3.32
C LYS A 164 6.25 -17.06 -2.02
N GLU A 165 4.98 -16.78 -1.75
CA GLU A 165 4.30 -17.24 -0.54
C GLU A 165 3.99 -18.75 -0.55
N ILE A 166 3.64 -19.32 -1.72
CA ILE A 166 3.30 -20.74 -1.86
C ILE A 166 4.56 -21.61 -2.01
N ASN A 167 5.44 -21.26 -2.95
CA ASN A 167 6.61 -22.07 -3.31
C ASN A 167 7.85 -21.72 -2.46
N GLY A 168 7.69 -20.80 -1.52
CA GLY A 168 8.77 -20.21 -0.75
C GLY A 168 9.58 -19.21 -1.59
N SER A 169 10.30 -18.33 -0.90
CA SER A 169 11.35 -17.55 -1.53
C SER A 169 12.47 -18.53 -1.92
N LYS A 170 12.39 -19.12 -3.12
CA LYS A 170 13.59 -19.60 -3.78
C LYS A 170 14.43 -18.35 -4.01
N HIS A 171 15.28 -18.00 -3.04
CA HIS A 171 16.51 -17.34 -3.38
C HIS A 171 17.17 -18.27 -4.38
N SER A 172 16.95 -17.98 -5.66
CA SER A 172 17.90 -18.31 -6.70
C SER A 172 19.18 -17.57 -6.34
N ASN A 173 19.90 -18.09 -5.33
CA ASN A 173 21.31 -17.84 -5.17
C ASN A 173 21.94 -18.17 -6.52
N GLN A 174 22.77 -17.25 -7.00
CA GLN A 174 23.60 -17.35 -8.21
C GLN A 174 22.91 -17.03 -9.54
N LYS A 175 22.38 -15.81 -9.69
CA LYS A 175 22.95 -15.05 -10.82
C LYS A 175 24.10 -14.25 -10.22
N ASP A 176 25.32 -14.68 -10.51
CA ASP A 176 26.52 -13.87 -10.25
C ASP A 176 26.28 -12.53 -10.95
N HIS A 177 25.84 -11.50 -10.22
CA HIS A 177 25.71 -10.15 -10.78
C HIS A 177 27.06 -9.58 -11.26
N VAL A 178 28.15 -10.26 -10.91
CA VAL A 178 29.52 -10.01 -11.37
C VAL A 178 29.73 -10.52 -12.82
N LYS A 179 28.99 -11.55 -13.26
CA LYS A 179 29.16 -12.15 -14.58
C LYS A 179 28.20 -11.53 -15.58
N SER A 180 28.70 -10.55 -16.33
CA SER A 180 28.06 -10.11 -17.56
C SER A 180 28.12 -11.24 -18.60
N PRO A 181 27.00 -11.57 -19.27
CA PRO A 181 27.01 -12.41 -20.46
C PRO A 181 28.07 -11.94 -21.46
N ASP A 182 28.67 -12.86 -22.21
CA ASP A 182 29.77 -12.52 -23.13
C ASP A 182 29.36 -11.46 -24.17
N PHE A 183 28.09 -11.46 -24.60
CA PHE A 183 27.56 -10.44 -25.52
C PHE A 183 27.35 -9.05 -24.89
N LEU A 184 27.42 -8.92 -23.56
CA LEU A 184 27.40 -7.64 -22.84
C LEU A 184 28.80 -7.18 -22.41
N LYS A 185 29.86 -7.91 -22.76
CA LYS A 185 31.23 -7.46 -22.52
C LYS A 185 31.60 -6.40 -23.55
N ASN A 186 32.20 -5.30 -23.07
CA ASN A 186 32.69 -4.26 -23.95
C ASN A 186 33.72 -4.83 -24.94
N VAL A 187 33.52 -4.56 -26.23
CA VAL A 187 34.46 -4.89 -27.30
C VAL A 187 35.13 -3.61 -27.76
N VAL A 188 36.47 -3.59 -27.82
CA VAL A 188 37.22 -2.49 -28.39
C VAL A 188 37.53 -2.82 -29.84
N VAL A 189 37.22 -1.89 -30.75
CA VAL A 189 37.52 -2.00 -32.18
C VAL A 189 38.40 -0.82 -32.58
N GLN A 190 39.48 -1.08 -33.31
CA GLN A 190 40.37 -0.04 -33.84
C GLN A 190 40.06 0.17 -35.33
N GLY A 191 39.52 1.34 -35.67
CA GLY A 191 39.19 1.68 -37.05
C GLY A 191 38.43 3.00 -37.13
N ASP A 192 38.14 3.44 -38.36
CA ASP A 192 37.26 4.60 -38.58
C ASP A 192 35.83 4.29 -38.12
N VAL A 193 35.22 5.20 -37.37
CA VAL A 193 33.91 4.99 -36.74
C VAL A 193 32.81 4.73 -37.79
N LEU A 194 32.81 5.45 -38.91
CA LEU A 194 31.76 5.34 -39.94
C LEU A 194 31.92 4.06 -40.75
N GLU A 195 33.14 3.54 -40.90
CA GLU A 195 33.38 2.25 -41.52
C GLU A 195 32.98 1.10 -40.59
N ILE A 196 33.34 1.17 -39.31
CA ILE A 196 33.06 0.12 -38.33
C ILE A 196 31.55 -0.01 -38.06
N LEU A 197 30.82 1.10 -37.98
CA LEU A 197 29.37 1.08 -37.72
C LEU A 197 28.57 0.24 -38.73
N LYS A 198 29.07 0.10 -39.96
CA LYS A 198 28.41 -0.72 -41.00
C LYS A 198 28.42 -2.23 -40.71
N TYR A 199 29.31 -2.68 -39.82
CA TYR A 199 29.45 -4.09 -39.43
C TYR A 199 28.77 -4.41 -38.10
N VAL A 200 28.20 -3.42 -37.42
CA VAL A 200 27.47 -3.61 -36.16
C VAL A 200 26.09 -4.20 -36.49
N PRO A 201 25.75 -5.40 -35.97
CA PRO A 201 24.45 -6.01 -36.23
C PRO A 201 23.29 -5.12 -35.77
N ASP A 202 22.19 -5.13 -36.52
CA ASP A 202 20.96 -4.47 -36.10
C ASP A 202 20.51 -4.99 -34.71
N GLU A 203 19.92 -4.09 -33.91
CA GLU A 203 19.45 -4.37 -32.54
C GLU A 203 20.52 -4.79 -31.51
N SER A 204 21.81 -4.74 -31.86
CA SER A 204 22.91 -5.05 -30.92
C SER A 204 23.29 -3.89 -29.98
N ILE A 205 22.71 -2.70 -30.18
CA ILE A 205 22.94 -1.51 -29.35
C ILE A 205 21.73 -1.26 -28.46
N HIS A 206 21.87 -1.51 -27.15
CA HIS A 206 20.88 -1.11 -26.16
C HIS A 206 21.23 0.27 -25.57
N LEU A 207 20.60 1.33 -26.11
CA LEU A 207 20.73 2.67 -25.55
C LEU A 207 19.95 2.77 -24.24
N THR A 208 20.66 2.65 -23.13
CA THR A 208 20.06 2.85 -21.80
C THR A 208 20.05 4.35 -21.50
N PHE A 209 18.92 5.01 -21.71
CA PHE A 209 18.73 6.38 -21.26
C PHE A 209 18.52 6.37 -19.74
N THR A 210 19.62 6.48 -19.01
CA THR A 210 19.53 6.83 -17.58
C THR A 210 19.07 8.28 -17.53
N SER A 211 17.94 8.55 -16.88
CA SER A 211 17.60 9.93 -16.50
C SER A 211 18.82 10.55 -15.80
N PRO A 212 19.15 11.83 -16.05
CA PRO A 212 20.24 12.48 -15.34
C PRO A 212 20.01 12.29 -13.84
N PRO A 213 21.06 12.00 -13.04
CA PRO A 213 20.90 12.08 -11.61
C PRO A 213 20.45 13.51 -11.32
N TYR A 214 19.23 13.68 -10.84
CA TYR A 214 18.80 14.93 -10.22
C TYR A 214 19.77 15.15 -9.06
N TYR A 215 20.84 15.89 -9.30
CA TYR A 215 21.56 16.55 -8.25
C TYR A 215 20.51 17.42 -7.57
N ASN A 216 20.20 17.07 -6.34
CA ASN A 216 19.56 17.98 -5.39
C ASN A 216 20.49 19.19 -5.24
N ALA A 217 20.45 20.11 -6.21
CA ALA A 217 20.85 21.48 -6.00
C ALA A 217 19.79 22.08 -5.07
N ARG A 218 20.05 21.90 -3.78
CA ARG A 218 19.49 22.76 -2.75
C ARG A 218 20.13 24.12 -2.93
N ASP A 219 19.34 25.08 -3.35
CA ASP A 219 19.51 26.47 -2.92
C ASP A 219 18.37 26.80 -1.95
#